data_AF-A0A7G9T9I8-F1
#
_entry.id   AF-A0A7G9T9I8-F1
#
_cell.length_a   1.000
_cell.length_b   1.000
_cell.length_c   1.000
_cell.angle_alpha   90.00
_cell.angle_beta   90.00
_cell.angle_gamma   90.00
#
_symmetry.space_group_name_H-M   'P 1'
#
loop_
_entity.id
_entity.type
_entity.pdbx_description
1 polymer ?
#
loop_
_entity_poly.entity_id
_entity_poly.type
_entity_poly.pdbx_seq_one_letter_code
_entity_poly.pdbx_strand_id
1 'polypeptide(L)'
;MSGLIGALAGGLITGGFTIYAINRTETFAKSSAAENEAGLVRSLLHAIHDELEVVFERYRRHVAPQVEALQPNTPFALFFPVNNDYFTVFNGNAHLVGKIKDHDLRRSLVRTYVLAKGLVDTFRMNNHMLAELERAEELAAATGLESDERVRRERYAALCDYGALIQKDHYEALSAYEDLFRRLHKNGVLSQ
;
A
#
# COMPACT_ATOMS: atom_id res chain seq x y z
N MET A 1 64.28 2.11 -40.32
CA MET A 1 63.07 1.24 -40.30
C MET A 1 62.70 0.69 -38.90
N SER A 2 63.33 1.16 -37.81
CA SER A 2 63.08 0.65 -36.44
C SER A 2 61.86 1.26 -35.72
N GLY A 3 61.34 2.42 -36.15
CA GLY A 3 60.21 3.10 -35.49
C GLY A 3 58.82 2.55 -35.82
N LEU A 4 58.63 1.95 -37.01
CA LEU A 4 57.32 1.48 -37.47
C LEU A 4 56.89 0.18 -36.76
N ILE A 5 57.86 -0.70 -36.45
CA ILE A 5 57.63 -1.97 -35.75
C ILE A 5 57.31 -1.72 -34.26
N GLY A 6 57.97 -0.74 -33.63
CA GLY A 6 57.69 -0.32 -32.25
C GLY A 6 56.30 0.33 -32.08
N ALA A 7 55.86 1.12 -33.07
CA ALA A 7 54.53 1.74 -33.06
C ALA A 7 53.39 0.72 -33.26
N LEU A 8 53.58 -0.30 -34.12
CA LEU A 8 52.62 -1.38 -34.32
C LEU A 8 52.51 -2.29 -33.08
N ALA A 9 53.65 -2.64 -32.47
CA ALA A 9 53.67 -3.43 -31.24
C ALA A 9 53.06 -2.65 -30.05
N GLY A 10 53.38 -1.35 -29.91
CA GLY A 10 52.81 -0.48 -28.89
C GLY A 10 51.29 -0.30 -29.03
N GLY A 11 50.80 -0.06 -30.26
CA GLY A 11 49.38 0.11 -30.53
C GLY A 11 48.52 -1.12 -30.24
N LEU A 12 49.03 -2.33 -30.54
CA LEU A 12 48.34 -3.60 -30.24
C LEU A 12 48.28 -3.88 -28.73
N ILE A 13 49.36 -3.61 -27.99
CA ILE A 13 49.41 -3.77 -26.53
C ILE A 13 48.46 -2.76 -25.87
N THR A 14 48.54 -1.48 -26.24
CA THR A 14 47.67 -0.43 -25.68
C THR A 14 46.19 -0.70 -26.00
N GLY A 15 45.85 -1.07 -27.24
CA GLY A 15 44.47 -1.41 -27.62
C GLY A 15 43.90 -2.61 -26.84
N GLY A 16 44.72 -3.65 -26.62
CA GLY A 16 44.33 -4.80 -25.81
C GLY A 16 44.06 -4.46 -24.34
N PHE A 17 44.90 -3.62 -23.73
CA PHE A 17 44.69 -3.13 -22.36
C PHE A 17 43.44 -2.24 -22.25
N THR A 18 43.17 -1.39 -23.25
CA THR A 18 41.96 -0.54 -23.29
C THR A 18 40.68 -1.38 -23.35
N ILE A 19 40.61 -2.39 -24.23
CA ILE A 19 39.43 -3.28 -24.33
C ILE A 19 39.22 -4.08 -23.04
N TYR A 20 40.30 -4.59 -22.44
CA TYR A 20 40.25 -5.28 -21.15
C TYR A 20 39.74 -4.38 -20.02
N ALA A 21 40.23 -3.14 -19.93
CA ALA A 21 39.81 -2.16 -18.93
C ALA A 21 38.34 -1.74 -19.10
N ILE A 22 37.86 -1.57 -20.33
CA ILE A 22 36.46 -1.23 -20.63
C ILE A 22 35.52 -2.37 -20.21
N ASN A 23 35.81 -3.61 -20.61
CA ASN A 23 34.97 -4.77 -20.24
C ASN A 23 34.91 -4.97 -18.71
N ARG A 24 36.03 -4.73 -18.02
CA ARG A 24 36.09 -4.82 -16.56
C ARG A 24 35.30 -3.68 -15.91
N THR A 25 35.41 -2.46 -16.42
CA THR A 25 34.64 -1.29 -15.96
C THR A 25 33.15 -1.47 -16.18
N GLU A 26 32.71 -2.02 -17.32
CA GLU A 26 31.29 -2.33 -17.55
C GLU A 26 30.77 -3.37 -16.56
N THR A 27 31.56 -4.39 -16.25
CA THR A 27 31.16 -5.45 -15.30
C THR A 27 31.05 -4.91 -13.89
N PHE A 28 32.01 -4.09 -13.45
CA PHE A 28 31.95 -3.39 -12.18
C PHE A 28 30.80 -2.38 -12.12
N ALA A 29 30.55 -1.64 -13.20
CA ALA A 29 29.43 -0.70 -13.29
C ALA A 29 28.07 -1.43 -13.23
N LYS A 30 27.92 -2.57 -13.93
CA LYS A 30 26.73 -3.42 -13.86
C LYS A 30 26.52 -4.00 -12.46
N SER A 31 27.59 -4.48 -11.83
CA SER A 31 27.56 -5.02 -10.46
C SER A 31 27.20 -3.94 -9.44
N SER A 32 27.84 -2.77 -9.52
CA SER A 32 27.56 -1.62 -8.64
C SER A 32 26.16 -1.07 -8.84
N ALA A 33 25.67 -1.00 -10.09
CA ALA A 33 24.30 -0.62 -10.38
C ALA A 33 23.28 -1.62 -9.80
N ALA A 34 23.54 -2.93 -9.93
CA ALA A 34 22.69 -3.96 -9.35
C ALA A 34 22.67 -3.94 -7.82
N GLU A 35 23.81 -3.65 -7.19
CA GLU A 35 23.93 -3.51 -5.74
C GLU A 35 23.19 -2.28 -5.22
N ASN A 36 23.35 -1.14 -5.91
CA ASN A 36 22.59 0.09 -5.61
C ASN A 36 21.08 -0.14 -5.76
N GLU A 37 20.64 -0.82 -6.81
CA GLU A 37 19.23 -1.15 -7.02
C GLU A 37 18.68 -2.06 -5.91
N ALA A 38 19.44 -3.08 -5.51
CA ALA A 38 19.07 -3.93 -4.38
C ALA A 38 18.99 -3.14 -3.07
N GLY A 39 19.90 -2.18 -2.87
CA GLY A 39 19.85 -1.24 -1.74
C GLY A 39 18.57 -0.40 -1.74
N LEU A 40 18.19 0.18 -2.88
CA LEU A 40 16.96 0.97 -3.01
C LEU A 40 15.70 0.14 -2.72
N VAL A 41 15.61 -1.08 -3.26
CA VAL A 41 14.49 -1.98 -2.98
C VAL A 41 14.43 -2.34 -1.49
N ARG A 42 15.58 -2.62 -0.86
CA ARG A 42 15.63 -2.90 0.57
C ARG A 42 15.15 -1.70 1.39
N SER A 43 15.69 -0.50 1.14
CA SER A 43 15.27 0.73 1.83
C SER A 43 13.78 1.01 1.65
N LEU A 44 13.23 0.77 0.46
CA LEU A 44 11.79 0.88 0.21
C LEU A 44 10.98 -0.09 1.08
N LEU A 45 11.38 -1.36 1.15
CA LEU A 45 10.65 -2.37 1.91
C LEU A 45 10.65 -2.07 3.41
N HIS A 46 11.74 -1.52 3.95
CA HIS A 46 11.78 -1.01 5.33
C HIS A 46 10.84 0.19 5.52
N ALA A 47 10.88 1.18 4.62
CA ALA A 47 10.00 2.34 4.73
C ALA A 47 8.51 1.97 4.61
N ILE A 48 8.17 0.99 3.76
CA ILE A 48 6.81 0.45 3.62
C ILE A 48 6.39 -0.31 4.87
N HIS A 49 7.30 -1.10 5.46
CA HIS A 49 7.05 -1.76 6.73
C HIS A 49 6.64 -0.74 7.79
N ASP A 50 7.46 0.29 8.00
CA ASP A 50 7.25 1.30 9.05
C ASP A 50 5.97 2.12 8.80
N GLU A 51 5.71 2.51 7.54
CA GLU A 51 4.46 3.19 7.17
C GLU A 51 3.24 2.34 7.52
N LEU A 52 3.21 1.08 7.07
CA LEU A 52 2.07 0.21 7.30
C LEU A 52 1.90 -0.12 8.78
N GLU A 53 2.99 -0.33 9.53
CA GLU A 53 2.92 -0.60 10.96
C GLU A 53 2.24 0.56 11.69
N VAL A 54 2.68 1.80 11.45
CA VAL A 54 2.11 2.99 12.10
C VAL A 54 0.64 3.21 11.70
N VAL A 55 0.32 3.04 10.41
CA VAL A 55 -1.06 3.20 9.91
C VAL A 55 -1.99 2.15 10.51
N PHE A 56 -1.58 0.87 10.51
CA PHE A 56 -2.38 -0.21 11.06
C PHE A 56 -2.46 -0.16 12.58
N GLU A 57 -1.41 0.24 13.29
CA GLU A 57 -1.45 0.43 14.74
C GLU A 57 -2.49 1.51 15.11
N ARG A 58 -2.47 2.64 14.41
CA ARG A 58 -3.48 3.70 14.60
C ARG A 58 -4.89 3.18 14.34
N TYR A 59 -5.08 2.44 13.25
CA TYR A 59 -6.37 1.84 12.91
C TYR A 59 -6.85 0.85 13.97
N ARG A 60 -5.99 -0.09 14.39
CA ARG A 60 -6.29 -1.11 15.40
C ARG A 60 -6.60 -0.53 16.77
N ARG A 61 -5.99 0.60 17.13
CA ARG A 61 -6.24 1.24 18.42
C ARG A 61 -7.61 1.93 18.49
N HIS A 62 -8.11 2.49 17.39
CA HIS A 62 -9.27 3.38 17.44
C HIS A 62 -10.51 2.85 16.72
N VAL A 63 -10.34 2.12 15.61
CA VAL A 63 -11.44 1.79 14.71
C VAL A 63 -11.74 0.30 14.69
N ALA A 64 -10.71 -0.55 14.62
CA ALA A 64 -10.90 -2.00 14.57
C ALA A 64 -11.81 -2.55 15.68
N PRO A 65 -11.68 -2.15 16.96
CA PRO A 65 -12.53 -2.67 18.02
C PRO A 65 -14.00 -2.33 17.82
N GLN A 66 -14.30 -1.19 17.18
CA GLN A 66 -15.68 -0.76 16.88
C GLN A 66 -16.28 -1.59 15.74
N VAL A 67 -15.47 -1.93 14.73
CA VAL A 67 -15.89 -2.78 13.61
C VAL A 67 -16.09 -4.22 14.08
N GLU A 68 -15.17 -4.73 14.89
CA GLU A 68 -15.24 -6.08 15.48
C GLU A 68 -16.43 -6.24 16.43
N ALA A 69 -16.81 -5.17 17.15
CA ALA A 69 -17.97 -5.17 18.05
C ALA A 69 -19.31 -4.92 17.34
N LEU A 70 -19.32 -4.63 16.03
CA LEU A 70 -20.53 -4.34 15.27
C LEU A 70 -21.44 -5.58 15.24
N GLN A 71 -22.70 -5.40 15.65
CA GLN A 71 -23.67 -6.49 15.68
C GLN A 71 -24.27 -6.73 14.29
N PRO A 72 -24.67 -7.97 13.96
CA PRO A 72 -25.37 -8.26 12.72
C PRO A 72 -26.62 -7.39 12.55
N ASN A 73 -26.86 -6.91 11.33
CA ASN A 73 -28.00 -6.06 10.98
C ASN A 73 -28.08 -4.72 11.75
N THR A 74 -26.94 -4.22 12.25
CA THR A 74 -26.83 -2.88 12.83
C THR A 74 -25.92 -1.99 12.00
N PRO A 75 -26.21 -0.69 11.90
CA PRO A 75 -25.35 0.22 11.16
C PRO A 75 -24.05 0.50 11.91
N PHE A 76 -22.96 0.74 11.17
CA PHE A 76 -21.75 1.30 11.76
C PHE A 76 -21.95 2.80 12.04
N ALA A 77 -22.52 3.11 13.21
CA ALA A 77 -22.97 4.44 13.61
C ALA A 77 -21.87 5.40 14.08
N LEU A 78 -20.61 5.14 13.74
CA LEU A 78 -19.48 5.98 14.11
C LEU A 78 -18.96 6.74 12.89
N PHE A 79 -18.90 8.07 13.00
CA PHE A 79 -18.22 8.90 12.01
C PHE A 79 -16.69 8.73 12.15
N PHE A 80 -16.05 8.23 11.10
CA PHE A 80 -14.59 8.05 11.09
C PHE A 80 -13.90 9.11 10.22
N PRO A 81 -13.16 10.09 10.80
CA PRO A 81 -12.55 11.15 10.02
C PRO A 81 -11.40 10.62 9.15
N VAL A 82 -11.60 10.61 7.84
CA VAL A 82 -10.58 10.22 6.84
C VAL A 82 -10.08 11.44 6.08
N ASN A 83 -9.20 12.21 6.72
CA ASN A 83 -8.78 13.52 6.21
C ASN A 83 -7.37 13.54 5.58
N ASN A 84 -6.55 12.50 5.77
CA ASN A 84 -5.13 12.52 5.36
C ASN A 84 -4.78 11.45 4.32
N ASP A 85 -3.77 11.73 3.50
CA ASP A 85 -3.08 10.70 2.72
C ASP A 85 -2.13 9.93 3.66
N TYR A 86 -2.56 8.76 4.11
CA TYR A 86 -1.80 7.93 5.05
C TYR A 86 -0.70 7.10 4.38
N PHE A 87 -0.65 7.06 3.04
CA PHE A 87 0.18 6.11 2.27
C PHE A 87 1.25 6.81 1.41
N THR A 88 1.88 7.84 1.98
CA THR A 88 2.83 8.73 1.27
C THR A 88 4.11 8.03 0.79
N VAL A 89 4.67 7.09 1.56
CA VAL A 89 5.87 6.33 1.22
C VAL A 89 5.58 5.48 0.00
N PHE A 90 4.51 4.70 0.03
CA PHE A 90 4.14 3.87 -1.12
C PHE A 90 3.79 4.70 -2.35
N ASN A 91 2.96 5.74 -2.19
CA ASN A 91 2.57 6.59 -3.31
C ASN A 91 3.81 7.28 -3.95
N GLY A 92 4.73 7.80 -3.14
CA GLY A 92 5.96 8.44 -3.61
C GLY A 92 6.95 7.49 -4.27
N ASN A 93 6.90 6.19 -3.93
CA ASN A 93 7.87 5.20 -4.39
C ASN A 93 7.26 4.05 -5.21
N ALA A 94 6.02 4.20 -5.71
CA ALA A 94 5.32 3.16 -6.46
C ALA A 94 6.13 2.66 -7.69
N HIS A 95 6.94 3.52 -8.30
CA HIS A 95 7.82 3.18 -9.41
C HIS A 95 8.91 2.15 -9.04
N LEU A 96 9.31 2.07 -7.76
CA LEU A 96 10.29 1.11 -7.26
C LEU A 96 9.66 -0.27 -6.95
N VAL A 97 8.34 -0.34 -6.79
CA VAL A 97 7.63 -1.61 -6.51
C VAL A 97 7.84 -2.61 -7.64
N GLY A 98 7.91 -2.16 -8.90
CA GLY A 98 8.20 -3.00 -10.05
C GLY A 98 9.58 -3.66 -10.03
N LYS A 99 10.50 -3.16 -9.21
CA LYS A 99 11.87 -3.66 -9.08
C LYS A 99 12.02 -4.77 -8.02
N ILE A 100 10.97 -5.01 -7.23
CA ILE A 100 10.94 -6.12 -6.27
C ILE A 100 10.96 -7.43 -7.07
N LYS A 101 12.02 -8.24 -6.93
CA LYS A 101 12.17 -9.48 -7.70
C LYS A 101 11.19 -10.58 -7.28
N ASP A 102 10.95 -10.72 -5.98
CA ASP A 102 9.98 -11.67 -5.44
C ASP A 102 8.56 -11.28 -5.89
N HIS A 103 7.99 -12.12 -6.77
CA HIS A 103 6.65 -11.92 -7.32
C HIS A 103 5.57 -11.92 -6.24
N ASP A 104 5.66 -12.83 -5.28
CA ASP A 104 4.61 -13.00 -4.28
C ASP A 104 4.66 -11.92 -3.21
N LEU A 105 5.86 -11.47 -2.83
CA LEU A 105 6.02 -10.27 -2.00
C LEU A 105 5.45 -9.04 -2.73
N ARG A 106 5.83 -8.82 -3.99
CA ARG A 106 5.34 -7.69 -4.78
C ARG A 106 3.82 -7.70 -4.91
N ARG A 107 3.22 -8.86 -5.21
CA ARG A 107 1.77 -9.03 -5.30
C ARG A 107 1.09 -8.79 -3.95
N SER A 108 1.63 -9.34 -2.86
CA SER A 108 1.08 -9.15 -1.51
C SER A 108 1.11 -7.68 -1.10
N LEU A 109 2.21 -6.99 -1.39
CA LEU A 109 2.36 -5.55 -1.14
C LEU A 109 1.30 -4.73 -1.89
N VAL A 110 1.16 -4.93 -3.20
CA VAL A 110 0.11 -4.25 -3.98
C VAL A 110 -1.28 -4.57 -3.44
N ARG A 111 -1.56 -5.84 -3.12
CA ARG A 111 -2.86 -6.27 -2.56
C ARG A 111 -3.17 -5.57 -1.25
N THR A 112 -2.22 -5.49 -0.33
CA THR A 112 -2.42 -4.85 0.98
C THR A 112 -2.75 -3.37 0.83
N TYR A 113 -2.05 -2.64 -0.04
CA TYR A 113 -2.36 -1.23 -0.29
C TYR A 113 -3.71 -1.02 -0.97
N VAL A 114 -4.09 -1.89 -1.92
CA VAL A 114 -5.42 -1.83 -2.55
C VAL A 114 -6.52 -2.03 -1.51
N LEU A 115 -6.38 -3.04 -0.64
CA LEU A 115 -7.39 -3.33 0.39
C LEU A 115 -7.43 -2.27 1.48
N ALA A 116 -6.27 -1.75 1.92
CA ALA A 116 -6.22 -0.69 2.92
C ALA A 116 -6.85 0.62 2.39
N LYS A 117 -6.60 0.97 1.12
CA LYS A 117 -7.26 2.11 0.46
C LYS A 117 -8.76 1.85 0.24
N GLY A 118 -9.13 0.63 -0.15
CA GLY A 118 -10.52 0.21 -0.27
C GLY A 118 -11.27 0.38 1.06
N LEU A 119 -10.69 -0.08 2.16
CA LEU A 119 -11.26 0.10 3.50
C LEU A 119 -11.43 1.57 3.88
N VAL A 120 -10.45 2.42 3.52
CA VAL A 120 -10.56 3.88 3.68
C VAL A 120 -11.78 4.44 2.90
N ASP A 121 -11.96 4.02 1.65
CA ASP A 121 -13.10 4.43 0.84
C ASP A 121 -14.42 3.89 1.41
N THR A 122 -14.43 2.68 1.95
CA THR A 122 -15.57 2.10 2.64
C THR A 122 -15.99 2.98 3.81
N PHE A 123 -15.06 3.46 4.65
CA PHE A 123 -15.40 4.39 5.74
C PHE A 123 -15.88 5.76 5.25
N ARG A 124 -15.32 6.30 4.15
CA ARG A 124 -15.80 7.56 3.56
C ARG A 124 -17.25 7.44 3.10
N MET A 125 -17.59 6.34 2.44
CA MET A 125 -18.95 6.07 2.02
C MET A 125 -19.87 5.87 3.22
N ASN A 126 -19.43 5.16 4.27
CA ASN A 126 -20.21 5.03 5.50
C ASN A 126 -20.53 6.40 6.11
N ASN A 127 -19.55 7.30 6.22
CA ASN A 127 -19.77 8.65 6.71
C ASN A 127 -20.79 9.43 5.85
N HIS A 128 -20.74 9.26 4.53
CA HIS A 128 -21.72 9.86 3.63
C HIS A 128 -23.13 9.31 3.88
N MET A 129 -23.27 7.99 4.01
CA MET A 129 -24.56 7.34 4.30
C MET A 129 -25.11 7.72 5.68
N LEU A 130 -24.25 7.87 6.68
CA LEU A 130 -24.63 8.38 8.01
C LEU A 130 -25.24 9.79 7.91
N ALA A 131 -24.60 10.69 7.16
CA ALA A 131 -25.10 12.05 6.95
C ALA A 131 -26.40 12.07 6.11
N GLU A 132 -26.63 11.10 5.23
CA GLU A 132 -27.91 10.93 4.54
C GLU A 132 -29.01 10.43 5.48
N LEU A 133 -28.69 9.48 6.37
CA LEU A 133 -29.61 8.97 7.37
C LEU A 133 -30.02 10.08 8.35
N GLU A 134 -29.06 10.84 8.89
CA GLU A 134 -29.31 11.95 9.82
C GLU A 134 -30.29 12.97 9.21
N ARG A 135 -30.08 13.36 7.95
CA ARG A 135 -31.00 14.25 7.21
C ARG A 135 -32.39 13.64 7.02
N ALA A 136 -32.48 12.34 6.76
CA ALA A 136 -33.75 11.65 6.62
C ALA A 136 -34.50 11.54 7.96
N GLU A 137 -33.77 11.36 9.07
CA GLU A 137 -34.31 11.37 10.43
C GLU A 137 -34.88 12.74 10.81
N GLU A 138 -34.13 13.82 10.54
CA GLU A 138 -34.59 15.20 10.76
C GLU A 138 -35.87 15.51 9.97
N LEU A 139 -35.92 15.14 8.69
CA LEU A 139 -37.06 15.40 7.83
C LEU A 139 -38.30 14.62 8.28
N ALA A 140 -38.15 13.31 8.54
CA ALA A 140 -39.25 12.47 9.02
C ALA A 140 -39.81 12.96 10.35
N ALA A 141 -38.94 13.42 11.26
CA ALA A 141 -39.35 14.01 12.53
C ALA A 141 -40.08 15.34 12.35
N ALA A 142 -39.68 16.17 11.37
CA ALA A 142 -40.28 17.47 11.13
C ALA A 142 -41.64 17.39 10.42
N THR A 143 -41.82 16.48 9.46
CA THR A 143 -43.02 16.40 8.61
C THR A 143 -44.06 15.40 9.14
N GLY A 144 -43.61 14.32 9.77
CA GLY A 144 -44.47 13.19 10.16
C GLY A 144 -45.11 12.45 8.98
N LEU A 145 -44.68 12.72 7.74
CA LEU A 145 -45.25 12.07 6.55
C LEU A 145 -44.77 10.63 6.43
N GLU A 146 -45.68 9.73 6.05
CA GLU A 146 -45.36 8.31 5.85
C GLU A 146 -44.29 8.12 4.75
N SER A 147 -44.27 9.00 3.74
CA SER A 147 -43.25 8.99 2.68
C SER A 147 -41.85 9.20 3.23
N ASP A 148 -41.68 10.12 4.17
CA ASP A 148 -40.38 10.50 4.71
C ASP A 148 -39.90 9.46 5.73
N GLU A 149 -40.83 8.92 6.52
CA GLU A 149 -40.57 7.78 7.39
C GLU A 149 -40.16 6.51 6.60
N ARG A 150 -40.75 6.29 5.42
CA ARG A 150 -40.31 5.22 4.52
C ARG A 150 -38.87 5.44 4.03
N VAL A 151 -38.54 6.65 3.59
CA VAL A 151 -37.17 6.99 3.16
C VAL A 151 -36.17 6.78 4.31
N ARG A 152 -36.49 7.24 5.52
CA ARG A 152 -35.66 7.03 6.71
C ARG A 152 -35.39 5.54 6.97
N ARG A 153 -36.44 4.70 6.91
CA ARG A 153 -36.31 3.25 7.07
C ARG A 153 -35.45 2.59 5.98
N GLU A 154 -35.63 3.00 4.73
CA GLU A 154 -34.81 2.52 3.60
C GLU A 154 -33.33 2.88 3.77
N ARG A 155 -33.02 4.11 4.21
CA ARG A 155 -31.65 4.55 4.48
C ARG A 155 -31.02 3.81 5.65
N TYR A 156 -31.77 3.60 6.73
CA TYR A 156 -31.31 2.83 7.87
C TYR A 156 -30.98 1.38 7.47
N ALA A 157 -31.87 0.73 6.72
CA ALA A 157 -31.65 -0.63 6.22
C ALA A 157 -30.39 -0.72 5.33
N ALA A 158 -30.22 0.22 4.39
CA ALA A 158 -29.03 0.27 3.55
C ALA A 158 -27.74 0.44 4.37
N LEU A 159 -27.78 1.19 5.47
CA LEU A 159 -26.64 1.39 6.36
C LEU A 159 -26.33 0.13 7.20
N CYS A 160 -27.35 -0.64 7.59
CA CYS A 160 -27.16 -1.96 8.21
C CYS A 160 -26.45 -2.93 7.26
N ASP A 161 -26.91 -3.00 6.00
CA ASP A 161 -26.29 -3.85 4.97
C ASP A 161 -24.83 -3.42 4.72
N TYR A 162 -24.59 -2.10 4.70
CA TYR A 162 -23.25 -1.55 4.53
C TYR A 162 -22.34 -1.82 5.74
N GLY A 163 -22.89 -1.88 6.95
CA GLY A 163 -22.17 -2.29 8.16
C GLY A 163 -21.53 -3.68 8.03
N ALA A 164 -22.23 -4.64 7.43
CA ALA A 164 -21.69 -5.97 7.15
C ALA A 164 -20.54 -5.94 6.13
N LEU A 165 -20.61 -5.04 5.13
CA LEU A 165 -19.52 -4.84 4.16
C LEU A 165 -18.27 -4.27 4.85
N ILE A 166 -18.42 -3.31 5.78
CA ILE A 166 -17.29 -2.77 6.56
C ILE A 166 -16.57 -3.89 7.33
N GLN A 167 -17.31 -4.78 7.98
CA GLN A 167 -16.70 -5.91 8.70
C GLN A 167 -15.94 -6.84 7.75
N LYS A 168 -16.51 -7.15 6.59
CA LYS A 168 -15.84 -7.97 5.58
C LYS A 168 -14.54 -7.31 5.10
N ASP A 169 -14.59 -6.04 4.69
CA ASP A 169 -13.43 -5.31 4.19
C ASP A 169 -12.34 -5.17 5.27
N HIS A 170 -12.75 -4.97 6.53
CA HIS A 170 -11.86 -4.95 7.69
C HIS A 170 -11.06 -6.25 7.82
N TYR A 171 -11.73 -7.41 7.83
CA TYR A 171 -11.04 -8.70 7.97
C TYR A 171 -10.19 -9.04 6.75
N GLU A 172 -10.63 -8.68 5.55
CA GLU A 172 -9.83 -8.86 4.33
C GLU A 172 -8.55 -8.02 4.35
N ALA A 173 -8.63 -6.76 4.78
CA ALA A 173 -7.49 -5.86 4.90
C ALA A 173 -6.52 -6.31 6.02
N LEU A 174 -7.05 -6.73 7.18
CA LEU A 174 -6.24 -7.24 8.29
C LEU A 174 -5.47 -8.50 7.88
N SER A 175 -6.14 -9.45 7.22
CA SER A 175 -5.49 -10.65 6.70
C SER A 175 -4.39 -10.34 5.68
N ALA A 176 -4.62 -9.36 4.79
CA ALA A 176 -3.62 -8.92 3.83
C ALA A 176 -2.39 -8.30 4.49
N TYR A 177 -2.61 -7.46 5.50
CA TYR A 177 -1.55 -6.85 6.31
C TYR A 177 -0.69 -7.91 7.00
N GLU A 178 -1.32 -8.86 7.70
CA GLU A 178 -0.60 -9.93 8.39
C GLU A 178 0.20 -10.83 7.43
N ASP A 179 -0.36 -11.13 6.25
CA ASP A 179 0.35 -11.88 5.22
C ASP A 179 1.58 -11.12 4.70
N LEU A 180 1.44 -9.83 4.41
CA LEU A 180 2.53 -8.98 3.95
C LEU A 180 3.64 -8.89 5.00
N PHE A 181 3.30 -8.64 6.27
CA PHE A 181 4.29 -8.54 7.35
C PHE A 181 5.09 -9.84 7.51
N ARG A 182 4.44 -11.01 7.43
CA ARG A 182 5.15 -12.29 7.42
C ARG A 182 6.11 -12.42 6.24
N ARG A 183 5.73 -11.92 5.05
CA ARG A 183 6.57 -11.97 3.84
C ARG A 183 7.74 -10.97 3.89
N LEU A 184 7.52 -9.79 4.46
CA LEU A 184 8.57 -8.80 4.69
C LEU A 184 9.66 -9.37 5.60
N HIS A 185 9.27 -9.99 6.73
CA HIS A 185 10.22 -10.67 7.62
C HIS A 185 10.99 -11.80 6.93
N LYS A 186 10.31 -12.65 6.13
CA LYS A 186 10.97 -13.72 5.35
C LYS A 186 11.98 -13.17 4.32
N ASN A 187 11.78 -11.95 3.85
CA ASN A 187 12.66 -11.26 2.91
C ASN A 187 13.73 -10.39 3.60
N GLY A 188 13.93 -10.56 4.91
CA GLY A 188 15.00 -9.91 5.68
C GLY A 188 14.72 -8.46 6.05
N VAL A 189 13.46 -8.01 5.94
CA VAL A 189 13.05 -6.71 6.46
C VAL A 189 12.91 -6.84 7.98
N LEU A 190 13.70 -6.06 8.72
CA LEU A 190 13.84 -6.09 10.19
C LEU A 190 14.39 -7.38 10.81
N SER A 191 15.02 -8.28 10.04
CA SER A 191 15.87 -9.32 10.62
C SER A 191 17.19 -8.70 11.10
N GLN A 192 17.23 -8.28 12.36
CA GLN A 192 18.48 -8.14 13.13
C GLN A 192 18.71 -9.41 13.96
#